data_AF-A0AAU9TN24-F1
#
_entry.id   AF-A0AAU9TN24-F1
#
_cell.length_a   1.000
_cell.length_b   1.000
_cell.length_c   1.000
_cell.angle_alpha   90.00
_cell.angle_beta   90.00
_cell.angle_gamma   90.00
#
_symmetry.space_group_name_H-M   'P 1'
#
loop_
_entity.id
_entity.type
_entity.pdbx_description
1 polymer ?
#
loop_
_entity_poly.entity_id
_entity_poly.type
_entity_poly.pdbx_seq_one_letter_code
_entity_poly.pdbx_strand_id
1 'polypeptide(L)'
;MSQGHAISVLSRAYYRSGDARYLRAAQRALLLLDVPATAGGVKALWMDKYVWYEEYPTKPPLFVLNGFIYTLLGLYDLHVIEGENSISLAKKMFDDGMLSLKTLLPLFDTGSGSFYDLRHFTLGVSPNIARWDYHATHVNQLYLLAGLDPDPILINTAKRWEGYMQGKRAAHN
;
A
#
# COMPACT_ATOMS: atom_id res chain seq x y z
N MET A 1 -5.43 4.83 -2.91
CA MET A 1 -4.76 4.90 -4.24
C MET A 1 -4.67 6.31 -4.83
N SER A 2 -5.78 7.00 -5.13
CA SER A 2 -5.74 8.30 -5.84
C SER A 2 -4.87 9.35 -5.16
N GLN A 3 -4.95 9.45 -3.83
CA GLN A 3 -4.08 10.35 -3.05
C GLN A 3 -2.60 9.98 -3.19
N GLY A 4 -2.25 8.69 -3.13
CA GLY A 4 -0.89 8.19 -3.35
C GLY A 4 -0.30 8.64 -4.68
N HIS A 5 -1.01 8.40 -5.78
CA HIS A 5 -0.56 8.83 -7.12
C HIS A 5 -0.43 10.35 -7.22
N ALA A 6 -1.41 11.10 -6.70
CA ALA A 6 -1.36 12.55 -6.71
C ALA A 6 -0.14 13.07 -5.94
N ILE A 7 0.12 12.53 -4.75
CA ILE A 7 1.30 12.88 -3.95
C ILE A 7 2.58 12.55 -4.72
N SER A 8 2.71 11.35 -5.27
CA SER A 8 3.87 10.94 -6.08
C SER A 8 4.16 11.92 -7.24
N VAL A 9 3.13 12.34 -7.96
CA VAL A 9 3.26 13.29 -9.09
C VAL A 9 3.66 14.68 -8.58
N LEU A 10 2.98 15.18 -7.54
CA LEU A 10 3.22 16.51 -6.98
C LEU A 10 4.61 16.62 -6.35
N SER A 11 5.07 15.59 -5.64
CA SER A 11 6.42 15.50 -5.07
C SER A 11 7.49 15.60 -6.16
N ARG A 12 7.33 14.85 -7.26
CA ARG A 12 8.26 14.92 -8.40
C ARG A 12 8.20 16.25 -9.14
N ALA A 13 7.02 16.86 -9.26
CA ALA A 13 6.85 18.17 -9.86
C ALA A 13 7.56 19.25 -9.04
N TYR A 14 7.45 19.22 -7.71
CA TYR A 14 8.20 20.10 -6.82
C TYR A 14 9.70 19.89 -6.98
N TYR A 15 10.18 18.65 -6.91
CA TYR A 15 11.60 18.32 -7.07
C TYR A 15 12.22 18.91 -8.35
N ARG A 16 11.48 18.87 -9.47
CA ARG A 16 11.96 19.36 -10.76
C ARG A 16 11.85 20.87 -10.93
N SER A 17 10.81 21.51 -10.37
CA SER A 17 10.51 22.92 -10.63
C SER A 17 10.93 23.87 -9.51
N GLY A 18 11.09 23.38 -8.28
CA GLY A 18 11.22 24.20 -7.07
C GLY A 18 9.92 24.93 -6.67
N ASP A 19 8.81 24.74 -7.39
CA ASP A 19 7.56 25.46 -7.13
C ASP A 19 6.82 24.88 -5.92
N ALA A 20 6.90 25.61 -4.81
CA ALA A 20 6.30 25.22 -3.53
C ALA A 20 4.76 25.01 -3.57
N ARG A 21 4.05 25.43 -4.64
CA ARG A 21 2.63 25.09 -4.82
C ARG A 21 2.40 23.60 -4.89
N TYR A 22 3.30 22.85 -5.54
CA TYR A 22 3.19 21.39 -5.66
C TYR A 22 3.42 20.71 -4.30
N LEU A 23 4.44 21.13 -3.55
CA LEU A 23 4.70 20.60 -2.20
C LEU A 23 3.50 20.84 -1.27
N ARG A 24 2.96 22.06 -1.24
CA ARG A 24 1.77 22.36 -0.43
C ARG A 24 0.55 21.54 -0.84
N ALA A 25 0.37 21.28 -2.14
CA ALA A 25 -0.71 20.43 -2.62
C ALA A 25 -0.53 18.97 -2.15
N ALA A 26 0.70 18.44 -2.23
CA ALA A 26 1.03 17.09 -1.75
C ALA A 26 0.78 16.94 -0.24
N GLN A 27 1.20 17.92 0.55
CA GLN A 27 0.97 17.94 2.01
C GLN A 27 -0.51 17.97 2.37
N ARG A 28 -1.34 18.72 1.63
CA ARG A 28 -2.79 18.72 1.84
C ARG A 28 -3.44 17.39 1.48
N ALA A 29 -2.94 16.69 0.46
CA ALA A 29 -3.44 15.37 0.06
C ALA A 29 -3.25 14.31 1.16
N LEU A 30 -2.22 14.45 2.02
CA LEU A 30 -2.02 13.59 3.19
C LEU A 30 -3.19 13.62 4.17
N LEU A 31 -3.82 14.78 4.35
CA LEU A 31 -4.78 14.98 5.43
C LEU A 31 -5.97 14.02 5.31
N LEU A 32 -6.40 13.71 4.08
CA LEU A 32 -7.51 12.78 3.85
C LEU A 32 -7.17 11.33 4.25
N LEU A 33 -5.89 10.96 4.17
CA LEU A 33 -5.40 9.62 4.54
C LEU A 33 -5.52 9.35 6.04
N ASP A 34 -5.61 10.37 6.88
CA ASP A 34 -5.79 10.23 8.33
C ASP A 34 -7.25 10.37 8.80
N VAL A 35 -8.18 10.69 7.88
CA VAL A 35 -9.61 10.77 8.18
C VAL A 35 -10.23 9.36 8.04
N PRO A 36 -10.99 8.86 9.04
CA PRO A 36 -11.70 7.59 8.93
C PRO A 36 -12.63 7.54 7.70
N ALA A 37 -12.74 6.38 7.05
CA ALA A 37 -13.67 6.16 5.95
C ALA A 37 -15.13 6.46 6.34
N THR A 38 -15.48 6.25 7.61
CA THR A 38 -16.80 6.59 8.16
C THR A 38 -17.10 8.08 8.23
N ALA A 39 -16.06 8.93 8.26
CA ALA A 39 -16.12 10.38 8.31
C ALA A 39 -15.75 11.05 6.97
N GLY A 40 -15.85 10.32 5.86
CA GLY A 40 -15.56 10.85 4.52
C GLY A 40 -14.09 10.83 4.11
N GLY A 41 -13.23 10.18 4.89
CA GLY A 41 -11.82 9.95 4.56
C GLY A 41 -11.57 8.59 3.91
N VAL A 42 -10.34 8.09 4.06
CA VAL A 42 -9.93 6.78 3.50
C VAL A 42 -9.18 5.89 4.50
N LYS A 43 -9.10 6.29 5.77
CA LYS A 43 -8.47 5.47 6.82
C LYS A 43 -9.41 4.35 7.27
N ALA A 44 -8.90 3.13 7.26
CA ALA A 44 -9.47 1.96 7.92
C ALA A 44 -8.49 1.40 8.95
N LEU A 45 -8.99 0.57 9.85
CA LEU A 45 -8.18 -0.19 10.81
C LEU A 45 -8.49 -1.67 10.65
N TRP A 46 -7.44 -2.48 10.52
CA TRP A 46 -7.55 -3.92 10.68
C TRP A 46 -7.42 -4.29 12.16
N MET A 47 -8.45 -4.95 12.70
CA MET A 47 -8.54 -5.35 14.11
C MET A 47 -8.22 -4.21 15.08
N ASP A 48 -8.73 -3.02 14.81
CA ASP A 48 -8.52 -1.79 15.60
C ASP A 48 -7.05 -1.40 15.88
N LYS A 49 -6.11 -1.95 15.11
CA LYS A 49 -4.67 -1.80 15.37
C LYS A 49 -3.86 -1.38 14.16
N TYR A 50 -4.02 -2.04 13.02
CA TYR A 50 -3.17 -1.82 11.85
C TYR A 50 -3.85 -0.85 10.89
N VAL A 51 -3.17 0.24 10.54
CA VAL A 51 -3.71 1.26 9.64
C VAL A 51 -3.76 0.74 8.22
N TRP A 52 -4.85 1.08 7.52
CA TRP A 52 -4.98 0.84 6.09
C TRP A 52 -5.53 2.07 5.38
N TYR A 53 -4.95 2.40 4.23
CA TYR A 53 -5.40 3.50 3.38
C TYR A 53 -6.19 2.92 2.21
N GLU A 54 -7.52 2.96 2.32
CA GLU A 54 -8.43 2.30 1.38
C GLU A 54 -8.29 2.85 -0.05
N GLU A 55 -8.32 1.94 -1.03
CA GLU A 55 -8.58 2.30 -2.42
C GLU A 55 -10.05 2.69 -2.60
N TYR A 56 -10.93 1.90 -1.99
CA TYR A 56 -12.37 2.11 -1.99
C TYR A 56 -12.84 2.19 -0.54
N PRO A 57 -13.20 3.39 0.00
CA PRO A 57 -13.60 3.56 1.39
C PRO A 57 -15.03 3.02 1.65
N THR A 58 -15.20 1.71 1.54
CA THR A 58 -16.47 0.99 1.72
C THR A 58 -16.76 0.68 3.18
N LYS A 59 -17.99 0.21 3.45
CA LYS A 59 -18.40 -0.28 4.76
C LYS A 59 -19.03 -1.68 4.61
N PRO A 60 -18.42 -2.75 5.18
CA PRO A 60 -17.11 -2.77 5.84
C PRO A 60 -15.94 -2.51 4.87
N PRO A 61 -14.72 -2.25 5.39
CA PRO A 61 -13.54 -2.03 4.55
C PRO A 61 -13.15 -3.28 3.75
N LEU A 62 -12.56 -3.09 2.57
CA LEU A 62 -12.15 -4.20 1.69
C LEU A 62 -10.67 -4.53 1.80
N PHE A 63 -9.82 -3.57 2.21
CA PHE A 63 -8.38 -3.76 2.30
C PHE A 63 -7.73 -4.16 0.97
N VAL A 64 -8.01 -3.40 -0.10
CA VAL A 64 -7.41 -3.64 -1.43
C VAL A 64 -5.90 -3.44 -1.40
N LEU A 65 -5.13 -4.44 -1.85
CA LEU A 65 -3.67 -4.49 -1.69
C LEU A 65 -2.92 -3.48 -2.57
N ASN A 66 -3.16 -3.51 -3.88
CA ASN A 66 -2.42 -2.68 -4.83
C ASN A 66 -2.57 -1.18 -4.53
N GLY A 67 -3.80 -0.73 -4.22
CA GLY A 67 -4.09 0.67 -3.94
C GLY A 67 -3.50 1.16 -2.62
N PHE A 68 -3.38 0.27 -1.63
CA PHE A 68 -2.68 0.57 -0.39
C PHE A 68 -1.18 0.76 -0.65
N ILE A 69 -0.54 -0.17 -1.36
CA ILE A 69 0.89 -0.05 -1.67
C ILE A 69 1.18 1.21 -2.50
N TYR A 70 0.38 1.55 -3.52
CA TYR A 70 0.54 2.82 -4.24
C TYR A 70 0.43 4.05 -3.33
N THR A 71 -0.38 3.97 -2.27
CA THR A 71 -0.47 5.04 -1.28
C THR A 71 0.82 5.14 -0.46
N LEU A 72 1.40 4.00 -0.04
CA LEU A 72 2.71 3.98 0.64
C LEU A 72 3.83 4.59 -0.22
N LEU A 73 3.85 4.30 -1.53
CA LEU A 73 4.83 4.89 -2.44
C LEU A 73 4.71 6.41 -2.53
N GLY A 74 3.49 6.95 -2.56
CA GLY A 74 3.26 8.39 -2.50
C GLY A 74 3.74 9.02 -1.19
N LEU A 75 3.48 8.35 -0.05
CA LEU A 75 3.97 8.79 1.25
C LEU A 75 5.51 8.82 1.29
N TYR A 76 6.16 7.77 0.76
CA TYR A 76 7.61 7.69 0.67
C TYR A 76 8.18 8.83 -0.20
N ASP A 77 7.61 9.06 -1.38
CA ASP A 77 8.06 10.14 -2.27
C ASP A 77 8.02 11.50 -1.58
N LEU A 78 6.93 11.80 -0.86
CA LEU A 78 6.81 13.08 -0.16
C LEU A 78 7.79 13.17 1.02
N HIS A 79 7.96 12.11 1.80
CA HIS A 79 8.93 12.09 2.88
C HIS A 79 10.35 12.40 2.39
N VAL A 80 10.79 11.78 1.29
CA VAL A 80 12.13 12.01 0.71
C VAL A 80 12.28 13.49 0.29
N ILE A 81 11.23 14.08 -0.27
CA ILE A 81 11.22 15.50 -0.67
C ILE A 81 11.23 16.46 0.53
N GLU A 82 10.56 16.11 1.63
CA GLU A 82 10.56 16.92 2.86
C GLU A 82 11.89 16.84 3.62
N GLY A 83 12.74 15.86 3.30
CA GLY A 83 14.08 15.68 3.83
C GLY A 83 14.13 14.83 5.10
N GLU A 84 15.23 14.09 5.28
CA GLU A 84 15.41 13.11 6.36
C GLU A 84 15.37 13.72 7.78
N ASN A 85 15.79 14.97 7.92
CA ASN A 85 15.82 15.68 9.21
C ASN A 85 14.48 16.35 9.59
N SER A 86 13.46 16.26 8.72
CA SER A 86 12.15 16.85 8.97
C SER A 86 11.27 15.90 9.77
N ILE A 87 10.50 16.43 10.73
CA ILE A 87 9.38 15.72 11.33
C ILE A 87 8.27 15.66 10.28
N SER A 88 8.33 14.63 9.42
CA SER A 88 7.42 14.43 8.31
C SER A 88 6.23 13.57 8.73
N LEU A 89 5.01 14.12 8.62
CA LEU A 89 3.78 13.34 8.76
C LEU A 89 3.74 12.21 7.72
N ALA A 90 4.21 12.45 6.50
CA ALA A 90 4.29 11.44 5.45
C ALA A 90 5.16 10.25 5.88
N LYS A 91 6.30 10.51 6.54
CA LYS A 91 7.15 9.46 7.10
C LYS A 91 6.42 8.61 8.13
N LYS A 92 5.78 9.24 9.11
CA LYS A 92 5.04 8.52 10.16
C LYS A 92 3.97 7.61 9.54
N MET A 93 3.19 8.16 8.61
CA MET A 93 2.15 7.41 7.91
C MET A 93 2.72 6.27 7.04
N PHE A 94 3.86 6.48 6.40
CA PHE A 94 4.57 5.44 5.67
C PHE A 94 5.01 4.32 6.62
N ASP A 95 5.64 4.66 7.75
CA ASP A 95 6.14 3.67 8.73
C ASP A 95 4.98 2.84 9.31
N ASP A 96 3.89 3.50 9.74
CA ASP A 96 2.69 2.84 10.27
C ASP A 96 2.03 1.94 9.20
N GLY A 97 2.00 2.40 7.95
CA GLY A 97 1.49 1.67 6.80
C GLY A 97 2.36 0.47 6.42
N MET A 98 3.69 0.60 6.45
CA MET A 98 4.64 -0.49 6.20
C MET A 98 4.56 -1.56 7.27
N LEU A 99 4.43 -1.18 8.55
CA LEU A 99 4.18 -2.14 9.63
C LEU A 99 2.90 -2.94 9.37
N SER A 100 1.84 -2.27 8.95
CA SER A 100 0.55 -2.88 8.62
C SER A 100 0.66 -3.81 7.41
N LEU A 101 1.27 -3.35 6.32
CA LEU A 101 1.52 -4.16 5.12
C LEU A 101 2.25 -5.44 5.48
N LYS A 102 3.40 -5.35 6.15
CA LYS A 102 4.24 -6.51 6.49
C LYS A 102 3.50 -7.50 7.38
N THR A 103 2.71 -7.01 8.33
CA THR A 103 1.90 -7.89 9.19
C THR A 103 0.80 -8.61 8.41
N LEU A 104 0.14 -7.93 7.48
CA LEU A 104 -1.04 -8.43 6.77
C LEU A 104 -0.70 -9.17 5.48
N LEU A 105 0.50 -8.99 4.94
CA LEU A 105 0.89 -9.54 3.64
C LEU A 105 0.64 -11.05 3.48
N PRO A 106 0.86 -11.90 4.50
CA PRO A 106 0.54 -13.32 4.41
C PRO A 106 -0.94 -13.61 4.15
N LEU A 107 -1.87 -12.74 4.58
CA LEU A 107 -3.31 -12.92 4.37
C LEU A 107 -3.72 -12.79 2.90
N PHE A 108 -2.86 -12.18 2.07
CA PHE A 108 -3.08 -12.05 0.63
C PHE A 108 -2.49 -13.20 -0.17
N ASP A 109 -1.75 -14.14 0.45
CA ASP A 109 -1.12 -15.27 -0.23
C ASP A 109 -2.07 -16.47 -0.29
N THR A 110 -2.34 -16.96 -1.50
CA THR A 110 -3.20 -18.14 -1.71
C THR A 110 -2.42 -19.46 -1.72
N GLY A 111 -1.08 -19.39 -1.73
CA GLY A 111 -0.20 -20.52 -2.04
C GLY A 111 -0.04 -20.81 -3.55
N SER A 112 -0.74 -20.10 -4.43
CA SER A 112 -0.61 -20.27 -5.90
C SER A 112 -0.96 -19.01 -6.71
N GLY A 113 -0.96 -17.86 -6.06
CA GLY A 113 -1.42 -16.56 -6.54
C GLY A 113 -1.62 -15.62 -5.35
N SER A 114 -2.28 -14.48 -5.56
CA SER A 114 -2.66 -13.58 -4.45
C SER A 114 -4.13 -13.18 -4.50
N PHE A 115 -4.66 -12.78 -3.35
CA PHE A 115 -5.96 -12.11 -3.26
C PHE A 115 -5.83 -10.63 -3.62
N TYR A 116 -6.87 -10.09 -4.25
CA TYR A 116 -6.97 -8.67 -4.56
C TYR A 116 -7.29 -7.83 -3.32
N ASP A 117 -8.15 -8.37 -2.46
CA ASP A 117 -8.66 -7.72 -1.26
C ASP A 117 -8.95 -8.77 -0.17
N LEU A 118 -9.25 -8.31 1.05
CA LEU A 118 -9.57 -9.16 2.19
C LEU A 118 -11.07 -9.30 2.43
N ARG A 119 -11.91 -9.16 1.38
CA ARG A 119 -13.37 -9.23 1.53
C ARG A 119 -13.88 -10.54 2.13
N HIS A 120 -13.14 -11.63 1.95
CA HIS A 120 -13.51 -12.92 2.50
C HIS A 120 -13.38 -12.96 4.02
N PHE A 121 -12.50 -12.15 4.61
CA PHE A 121 -12.44 -11.94 6.04
C PHE A 121 -13.49 -10.95 6.53
N THR A 122 -13.76 -9.88 5.78
CA THR A 122 -14.62 -8.79 6.27
C THR A 122 -16.10 -8.98 5.98
N LEU A 123 -16.45 -9.68 4.90
CA LEU A 123 -17.84 -9.96 4.48
C LEU A 123 -18.24 -11.43 4.63
N GLY A 124 -17.30 -12.34 4.89
CA GLY A 124 -17.60 -13.79 4.95
C GLY A 124 -18.00 -14.39 3.61
N VAL A 125 -17.56 -13.79 2.50
CA VAL A 125 -17.84 -14.26 1.13
C VAL A 125 -16.64 -14.99 0.53
N SER A 126 -16.82 -15.59 -0.65
CA SER A 126 -15.70 -16.22 -1.37
C SER A 126 -14.56 -15.22 -1.63
N PRO A 127 -13.29 -15.67 -1.54
CA PRO A 127 -12.14 -14.80 -1.77
C PRO A 127 -12.12 -14.20 -3.18
N ASN A 128 -11.71 -12.94 -3.25
CA ASN A 128 -11.48 -12.24 -4.50
C ASN A 128 -10.04 -12.50 -4.97
N ILE A 129 -9.85 -13.53 -5.79
CA ILE A 129 -8.53 -13.87 -6.34
C ILE A 129 -8.11 -12.81 -7.36
N ALA A 130 -6.90 -12.26 -7.19
CA ALA A 130 -6.35 -11.31 -8.14
C ALA A 130 -6.13 -12.00 -9.49
N ARG A 131 -6.62 -11.36 -10.57
CA ARG A 131 -6.25 -11.75 -11.94
C ARG A 131 -4.74 -11.60 -12.14
N TRP A 132 -4.17 -12.28 -13.13
CA TRP A 132 -2.72 -12.36 -13.31
C TRP A 132 -2.03 -11.01 -13.53
N ASP A 133 -2.71 -10.03 -14.12
CA ASP A 133 -2.26 -8.65 -14.26
C ASP A 133 -2.16 -7.92 -12.91
N TYR A 134 -3.16 -8.07 -12.03
CA TYR A 134 -3.08 -7.58 -10.65
C TYR A 134 -2.04 -8.33 -9.83
N HIS A 135 -1.92 -9.65 -10.01
CA HIS A 135 -0.88 -10.44 -9.36
C HIS A 135 0.53 -9.96 -9.75
N ALA A 136 0.78 -9.74 -11.04
CA ALA A 136 2.02 -9.15 -11.53
C ALA A 136 2.25 -7.73 -10.96
N THR A 137 1.19 -6.93 -10.83
CA THR A 137 1.26 -5.61 -10.19
C THR A 137 1.71 -5.73 -8.73
N HIS A 138 1.14 -6.67 -7.97
CA HIS A 138 1.55 -6.93 -6.59
C HIS A 138 3.03 -7.35 -6.49
N VAL A 139 3.50 -8.23 -7.39
CA VAL A 139 4.91 -8.65 -7.45
C VAL A 139 5.83 -7.45 -7.69
N ASN A 140 5.53 -6.62 -8.69
CA ASN A 140 6.32 -5.43 -9.01
C ASN A 140 6.36 -4.42 -7.86
N GLN A 141 5.22 -4.22 -7.19
CA GLN A 141 5.11 -3.35 -6.03
C GLN A 141 5.96 -3.85 -4.86
N LEU A 142 5.94 -5.16 -4.57
CA LEU A 142 6.77 -5.73 -3.51
C LEU A 142 8.27 -5.69 -3.83
N TYR A 143 8.67 -5.91 -5.08
CA TYR A 143 10.05 -5.73 -5.50
C TYR A 143 10.52 -4.29 -5.31
N LEU A 144 9.67 -3.31 -5.65
CA LEU A 144 9.98 -1.91 -5.44
C LEU A 144 10.10 -1.57 -3.94
N LEU A 145 9.15 -2.01 -3.11
CA LEU A 145 9.23 -1.81 -1.65
C LEU A 145 10.45 -2.50 -1.01
N ALA A 146 10.86 -3.67 -1.50
CA ALA A 146 12.07 -4.36 -1.03
C ALA A 146 13.37 -3.59 -1.33
N GLY A 147 13.34 -2.65 -2.28
CA GLY A 147 14.44 -1.70 -2.49
C GLY A 147 14.45 -0.53 -1.50
N LEU A 148 13.36 -0.32 -0.75
CA LEU A 148 13.18 0.79 0.19
C LEU A 148 13.25 0.34 1.65
N ASP A 149 12.80 -0.88 1.96
CA ASP A 149 12.81 -1.49 3.30
C ASP A 149 13.51 -2.87 3.22
N PRO A 150 14.58 -3.12 4.01
CA PRO A 150 15.36 -4.37 3.95
C PRO A 150 14.65 -5.57 4.60
N ASP A 151 13.44 -5.41 5.14
CA ASP A 151 12.69 -6.51 5.77
C ASP A 151 12.49 -7.68 4.80
N PRO A 152 12.98 -8.90 5.14
CA PRO A 152 12.99 -10.02 4.22
C PRO A 152 11.60 -10.48 3.78
N ILE A 153 10.54 -10.13 4.52
CA ILE A 153 9.17 -10.53 4.15
C ILE A 153 8.76 -10.01 2.77
N LEU A 154 9.23 -8.81 2.39
CA LEU A 154 8.88 -8.17 1.12
C LEU A 154 9.51 -8.94 -0.04
N ILE A 155 10.84 -9.10 -0.02
CA ILE A 155 11.58 -9.78 -1.09
C ILE A 155 11.25 -11.28 -1.18
N ASN A 156 11.06 -11.95 -0.04
CA ASN A 156 10.70 -13.37 -0.03
C ASN A 156 9.29 -13.59 -0.58
N THR A 157 8.35 -12.68 -0.28
CA THR A 157 7.00 -12.75 -0.84
C THR A 157 6.98 -12.42 -2.33
N ALA A 158 7.72 -11.38 -2.77
CA ALA A 158 7.85 -11.04 -4.18
C ALA A 158 8.35 -12.23 -5.02
N LYS A 159 9.45 -12.87 -4.60
CA LYS A 159 10.03 -14.05 -5.27
C LYS A 159 9.09 -15.25 -5.28
N ARG A 160 8.38 -15.48 -4.17
CA ARG A 160 7.41 -16.58 -4.08
C ARG A 160 6.24 -16.35 -5.03
N TRP A 161 5.69 -15.14 -5.04
CA TRP A 161 4.57 -14.75 -5.92
C TRP A 161 4.97 -14.77 -7.40
N GLU A 162 6.15 -14.27 -7.74
CA GLU A 162 6.71 -14.42 -9.09
C GLU A 162 6.78 -15.90 -9.53
N GLY A 163 7.15 -16.80 -8.61
CA GLY A 163 7.14 -18.24 -8.86
C GLY A 163 5.76 -18.79 -9.22
N TYR A 164 4.68 -18.24 -8.66
CA TYR A 164 3.30 -18.66 -8.96
C TYR A 164 2.93 -18.40 -10.42
N MET A 165 3.47 -17.34 -11.03
CA MET A 165 3.29 -17.04 -12.45
C MET A 165 3.94 -18.09 -13.38
N GLN A 166 4.82 -18.94 -12.84
CA GLN A 166 5.47 -20.05 -13.54
C GLN A 166 4.87 -21.42 -13.15
N GLY A 167 3.70 -21.43 -12.51
CA GLY A 167 3.02 -22.65 -12.07
C GLY A 167 3.57 -23.28 -10.79
N LYS A 168 4.48 -22.61 -10.07
CA LYS A 168 4.91 -23.07 -8.74
C LYS A 168 3.76 -22.88 -7.74
N ARG A 169 3.74 -23.72 -6.71
CA ARG A 169 2.79 -23.65 -5.60
C ARG A 169 3.54 -23.76 -4.29
N ALA A 170 2.98 -23.20 -3.22
CA ALA A 170 3.47 -23.45 -1.87
C ALA A 170 3.42 -24.96 -1.58
N ALA A 171 4.37 -25.44 -0.76
CA ALA A 171 4.37 -26.83 -0.32
C ALA A 171 3.08 -27.15 0.42
N HIS A 172 2.56 -28.36 0.20
CA HIS A 172 1.46 -28.94 0.99
C HIS A 172 2.04 -29.93 1.99
N ASN A 173 1.30 -30.19 3.05
CA ASN A 173 1.64 -31.14 4.11
C ASN A 173 1.37 -32.60 3.71
#